data_AF-A0ABD1CH90-F1
#
_entry.id   AF-A0ABD1CH90-F1
#
_cell.length_a   1.000
_cell.length_b   1.000
_cell.length_c   1.000
_cell.angle_alpha   90.00
_cell.angle_beta   90.00
_cell.angle_gamma   90.00
#
_symmetry.space_group_name_H-M   'P 1'
#
loop_
_entity.id
_entity.type
_entity.pdbx_description
1 polymer ?
#
loop_
_entity_poly.entity_id
_entity_poly.type
_entity_poly.pdbx_seq_one_letter_code
_entity_poly.pdbx_strand_id
1 'polypeptide(L)'
;MTKLIDGTKVEVVTHPRQNVCRCVVVCREAIELSEDELVTELSAQGVVNARRFTKREGNNRVNTATVCLTLNGTVVPKHIWFGPLRITTRLFYPSPMLCFNCSDYGHTSKNCKKEAVCFNCSLQHTVELSRRWTMHLDPYCKHCKGAHPATSKECPKYKKEVAIIKIQVETGVTFAEARREYEKRNQSHGLPTHAEVVGAQKRLEAIGKENEKDNEIRLLKEEIEKLKNTAMDKNKDEVITSKNEHGDNLHAGESHVGIAGNEKADEEAKQSLNDRNIWDRSVDFKEFRTVIKKRAVWRWNAEWSGKVGNKLREVKNSVLPYRDVFVGSRKEDVILTRLRIGHTLLTHQYLLEKDSAPRCTRCNLALTVKHILAECPEFEEQRRRAGVPSNVREALADDRDMAKNVLKFLKATDMYGKV
;
A
#
# COMPACT_ATOMS: atom_id res chain seq x y z
N MET A 1 12.66 -7.86 38.42
CA MET A 1 12.84 -9.27 38.87
C MET A 1 11.49 -9.79 39.32
N THR A 2 11.04 -10.86 38.67
CA THR A 2 9.81 -11.58 39.03
C THR A 2 10.18 -12.60 40.10
N LYS A 3 9.32 -12.84 41.09
CA LYS A 3 9.55 -13.91 42.08
C LYS A 3 8.76 -15.15 41.65
N LEU A 4 9.42 -16.30 41.62
CA LEU A 4 8.75 -17.59 41.50
C LEU A 4 7.99 -17.90 42.81
N ILE A 5 7.17 -18.96 42.78
CA ILE A 5 6.29 -19.37 43.89
C ILE A 5 7.09 -19.73 45.15
N ASP A 6 8.35 -20.15 44.98
CA ASP A 6 9.31 -20.47 46.04
C ASP A 6 10.12 -19.25 46.55
N GLY A 7 9.84 -18.05 46.04
CA GLY A 7 10.54 -16.81 46.41
C GLY A 7 11.85 -16.56 45.65
N THR A 8 12.25 -17.45 44.74
CA THR A 8 13.43 -17.28 43.89
C THR A 8 13.25 -16.06 42.98
N LYS A 9 14.19 -15.11 43.07
CA LYS A 9 14.19 -13.92 42.21
C LYS A 9 14.74 -14.31 40.83
N VAL A 10 13.89 -14.21 39.81
CA VAL A 10 14.26 -14.44 38.41
C VAL A 10 14.16 -13.17 37.59
N GLU A 11 15.02 -13.07 36.57
CA GLU A 11 14.96 -12.03 35.56
C GLU A 11 14.38 -12.62 34.27
N VAL A 12 13.20 -12.14 33.88
CA VAL A 12 12.55 -12.57 32.64
C VAL A 12 13.08 -11.68 31.52
N VAL A 13 14.00 -12.22 30.71
CA VAL A 13 14.53 -11.54 29.52
C VAL A 13 13.87 -12.13 28.28
N THR A 14 13.33 -11.27 27.42
CA THR A 14 12.79 -11.71 26.12
C THR A 14 13.91 -12.27 25.25
N HIS A 15 13.71 -13.47 24.70
CA HIS A 15 14.75 -14.09 23.87
C HIS A 15 14.98 -13.24 22.60
N PRO A 16 16.23 -12.81 22.31
CA PRO A 16 16.53 -11.82 21.24
C PRO A 16 16.08 -12.21 19.83
N ARG A 17 15.84 -13.51 19.60
CA ARG A 17 15.51 -14.07 18.27
C ARG A 17 14.18 -14.84 18.19
N GLN A 18 13.53 -15.14 19.31
CA GLN A 18 12.34 -16.02 19.32
C GLN A 18 11.05 -15.25 19.54
N ASN A 19 11.11 -14.04 20.13
CA ASN A 19 9.96 -13.18 20.35
C ASN A 19 9.90 -12.06 19.32
N VAL A 20 10.19 -12.40 18.05
CA VAL A 20 10.15 -11.43 16.95
C VAL A 20 9.30 -11.95 15.81
N CYS A 21 8.52 -11.06 15.21
CA CYS A 21 7.75 -11.32 14.00
C CYS A 21 8.32 -10.48 12.85
N ARG A 22 8.06 -10.92 11.62
CA ARG A 22 8.55 -10.24 10.42
C ARG A 22 7.40 -9.88 9.51
N CYS A 23 7.40 -8.63 9.05
CA CYS A 23 6.40 -8.14 8.12
C CYS A 23 7.04 -7.39 6.96
N VAL A 24 6.35 -7.38 5.84
CA VAL A 24 6.70 -6.62 4.65
C VAL A 24 5.81 -5.39 4.56
N VAL A 25 6.44 -4.25 4.32
CA VAL A 25 5.79 -2.97 4.04
C VAL A 25 6.31 -2.41 2.72
N VAL A 26 5.47 -1.65 2.03
CA VAL A 26 5.85 -0.96 0.79
C VAL A 26 5.68 0.53 1.00
N CYS A 27 6.79 1.26 1.02
CA CYS A 27 6.85 2.71 1.20
C CYS A 27 7.74 3.35 0.14
N ARG A 28 7.15 4.11 -0.79
CA ARG A 28 7.90 4.79 -1.86
C ARG A 28 8.68 6.00 -1.33
N GLU A 29 8.15 6.69 -0.33
CA GLU A 29 8.82 7.85 0.28
C GLU A 29 10.06 7.44 1.09
N ALA A 30 10.14 6.18 1.51
CA ALA A 30 11.26 5.64 2.25
C ALA A 30 12.30 4.95 1.37
N ILE A 31 12.34 5.18 0.04
CA ILE A 31 13.29 4.49 -0.85
C ILE A 31 14.76 4.87 -0.55
N GLU A 32 14.97 6.14 -0.21
CA GLU A 32 16.32 6.71 0.00
C GLU A 32 16.83 6.52 1.44
N LEU A 33 15.95 6.17 2.38
CA LEU A 33 16.34 5.90 3.76
C LEU A 33 17.19 4.64 3.87
N SER A 34 18.27 4.72 4.64
CA SER A 34 19.08 3.56 5.01
C SER A 34 18.31 2.61 5.95
N GLU A 35 18.80 1.37 6.08
CA GLU A 35 18.20 0.39 6.99
C GLU A 35 18.31 0.82 8.46
N ASP A 36 19.41 1.49 8.83
CA ASP A 36 19.65 1.98 10.20
C ASP A 36 18.75 3.18 10.55
N GLU A 37 18.55 4.11 9.61
CA GLU A 37 17.58 5.20 9.78
C GLU A 37 16.16 4.66 9.93
N LEU A 38 15.77 3.66 9.14
CA LEU A 38 14.47 3.01 9.26
C LEU A 38 14.26 2.37 10.63
N VAL A 39 15.27 1.70 11.17
CA VAL A 39 15.18 1.11 12.52
C VAL A 39 15.04 2.21 13.56
N THR A 40 15.82 3.29 13.44
CA THR A 40 15.80 4.41 14.38
C THR A 40 14.42 5.08 14.41
N GLU A 41 13.89 5.46 13.25
CA GLU A 41 12.61 6.16 13.11
C GLU A 41 11.40 5.30 13.53
N LEU A 42 11.47 3.99 13.29
CA LEU A 42 10.36 3.07 13.58
C LEU A 42 10.52 2.34 14.93
N SER A 43 11.59 2.62 15.68
CA SER A 43 11.90 1.96 16.96
C SER A 43 10.77 2.10 17.99
N ALA A 44 10.10 3.26 18.01
CA ALA A 44 8.96 3.54 18.89
C ALA A 44 7.76 2.59 18.65
N GLN A 45 7.67 1.98 17.47
CA GLN A 45 6.65 0.98 17.10
C GLN A 45 7.14 -0.46 17.28
N GLY A 46 8.28 -0.66 17.97
CA GLY A 46 8.84 -1.98 18.26
C GLY A 46 9.66 -2.60 17.13
N VAL A 47 10.04 -1.83 16.09
CA VAL A 47 10.94 -2.30 15.03
C VAL A 47 12.36 -2.41 15.57
N VAL A 48 12.99 -3.58 15.39
CA VAL A 48 14.36 -3.87 15.84
C VAL A 48 15.34 -4.10 14.69
N ASN A 49 14.83 -4.40 13.50
CA ASN A 49 15.67 -4.58 12.32
C ASN A 49 14.85 -4.28 11.06
N ALA A 50 15.48 -3.64 10.09
CA ALA A 50 14.92 -3.41 8.76
C ALA A 50 15.84 -4.04 7.71
N ARG A 51 15.25 -4.69 6.72
CA ARG A 51 15.96 -5.22 5.56
C ARG A 51 15.24 -4.82 4.28
N ARG A 52 15.92 -4.09 3.41
CA ARG A 52 15.39 -3.63 2.14
C ARG A 52 15.58 -4.68 1.04
N PHE A 53 14.56 -4.82 0.20
CA PHE A 53 14.70 -5.60 -1.03
C PHE A 53 15.33 -4.73 -2.11
N THR A 54 16.29 -5.30 -2.84
CA THR A 54 16.95 -4.64 -3.97
C THR A 54 16.59 -5.35 -5.27
N LYS A 55 16.50 -4.57 -6.34
CA LYS A 55 16.32 -5.06 -7.71
C LYS A 55 17.62 -4.85 -8.48
N ARG A 56 17.93 -5.75 -9.41
CA ARG A 56 19.05 -5.58 -10.33
C ARG A 56 18.59 -4.77 -11.55
N GLU A 57 19.24 -3.65 -11.83
CA GLU A 57 19.06 -2.85 -13.04
C GLU A 57 20.41 -2.73 -13.75
N GLY A 58 20.58 -3.50 -14.83
CA GLY A 58 21.89 -3.70 -15.47
C GLY A 58 22.89 -4.33 -14.50
N ASN A 59 24.02 -3.65 -14.30
CA ASN A 59 25.06 -4.07 -13.35
C ASN A 59 24.85 -3.55 -11.92
N ASN A 60 23.92 -2.61 -11.71
CA ASN A 60 23.72 -1.97 -10.42
C ASN A 60 22.58 -2.64 -9.63
N ARG A 61 22.69 -2.58 -8.30
CA ARG A 61 21.60 -2.94 -7.37
C ARG A 61 20.91 -1.66 -6.93
N VAL A 62 19.62 -1.57 -7.22
CA VAL A 62 18.78 -0.42 -6.89
C VAL A 62 17.82 -0.79 -5.76
N ASN A 63 17.65 0.12 -4.82
CA ASN A 63 16.71 -0.01 -3.71
C ASN A 63 15.26 -0.07 -4.23
N THR A 64 14.47 -1.00 -3.70
CA THR A 64 13.02 -1.00 -3.92
C THR A 64 12.31 -0.31 -2.76
N ALA A 65 11.04 0.06 -3.01
CA ALA A 65 10.13 0.57 -1.98
C ALA A 65 9.74 -0.50 -0.93
N THR A 66 10.12 -1.75 -1.13
CA THR A 66 9.71 -2.86 -0.27
C THR A 66 10.75 -3.10 0.82
N VAL A 67 10.30 -3.13 2.06
CA VAL A 67 11.13 -3.36 3.24
C VAL A 67 10.53 -4.49 4.07
N CYS A 68 11.37 -5.42 4.50
CA CYS A 68 11.04 -6.40 5.53
C CYS A 68 11.46 -5.83 6.89
N LEU A 69 10.50 -5.57 7.75
CA LEU A 69 10.70 -5.13 9.13
C LEU A 69 10.64 -6.35 10.06
N THR A 70 11.51 -6.35 11.06
CA THR A 70 11.50 -7.29 12.18
C THR A 70 11.04 -6.52 13.41
N LEU A 71 9.95 -6.98 14.02
CA LEU A 71 9.33 -6.34 15.18
C LEU A 71 9.41 -7.24 16.40
N ASN A 72 9.49 -6.62 17.56
CA ASN A 72 9.29 -7.32 18.83
C ASN A 72 7.83 -7.72 18.97
N GLY A 73 7.59 -8.99 19.31
CA GLY A 73 6.26 -9.55 19.49
C GLY A 73 6.01 -10.78 18.62
N THR A 74 4.90 -11.45 18.91
CA THR A 74 4.46 -12.68 18.22
C THR A 74 3.42 -12.42 17.14
N VAL A 75 2.82 -11.22 17.13
CA VAL A 75 1.75 -10.84 16.20
C VAL A 75 2.18 -9.64 15.39
N VAL A 76 2.07 -9.74 14.07
CA VAL A 76 2.34 -8.63 13.16
C VAL A 76 1.20 -7.60 13.25
N PRO A 77 1.50 -6.32 13.54
CA PRO A 77 0.48 -5.28 13.60
C PRO A 77 -0.11 -5.05 12.21
N LYS A 78 -1.43 -4.83 12.08
CA LYS A 78 -2.09 -4.60 10.77
C LYS A 78 -1.52 -3.40 10.00
N HIS A 79 -1.02 -2.40 10.72
CA HIS A 79 -0.47 -1.18 10.15
C HIS A 79 0.78 -0.72 10.91
N ILE A 80 1.69 -0.04 10.21
CA ILE A 80 2.86 0.66 10.77
C ILE A 80 2.87 2.08 10.20
N TRP A 81 3.22 3.05 11.03
CA TRP A 81 3.32 4.45 10.67
C TRP A 81 4.73 4.79 10.19
N PHE A 82 4.85 5.36 9.00
CA PHE A 82 6.08 5.96 8.48
C PHE A 82 5.92 7.47 8.54
N GLY A 83 6.31 8.07 9.66
CA GLY A 83 5.90 9.44 10.00
C GLY A 83 4.36 9.55 9.95
N PRO A 84 3.77 10.40 9.09
CA PRO A 84 2.31 10.52 8.95
C PRO A 84 1.67 9.43 8.08
N LEU A 85 2.44 8.54 7.44
CA LEU A 85 1.92 7.55 6.51
C LEU A 85 1.51 6.27 7.23
N ARG A 86 0.22 5.93 7.21
CA ARG A 86 -0.27 4.63 7.70
C ARG A 86 -0.11 3.56 6.63
N ILE A 87 0.82 2.63 6.82
CA ILE A 87 1.13 1.58 5.85
C ILE A 87 0.63 0.23 6.35
N THR A 88 -0.14 -0.48 5.53
CA THR A 88 -0.59 -1.84 5.82
C THR A 88 0.58 -2.83 5.74
N THR A 89 0.70 -3.68 6.75
CA THR A 89 1.74 -4.71 6.80
C THR A 89 1.25 -5.99 6.13
N ARG A 90 2.20 -6.81 5.68
CA ARG A 90 1.94 -8.18 5.19
C ARG A 90 2.90 -9.14 5.89
N LEU A 91 2.49 -10.39 6.13
CA LEU A 91 3.40 -11.39 6.68
C LEU A 91 4.59 -11.63 5.74
N PHE A 92 5.78 -11.76 6.31
CA PHE A 92 6.98 -12.14 5.55
C PHE A 92 7.11 -13.66 5.48
N TYR A 93 7.14 -14.19 4.25
CA TYR A 93 7.37 -15.62 4.00
C TYR A 93 8.80 -15.84 3.52
N PRO A 94 9.69 -16.45 4.33
CA PRO A 94 11.05 -16.75 3.89
C PRO A 94 11.05 -17.83 2.79
N SER A 95 12.00 -17.73 1.87
CA SER A 95 12.25 -18.82 0.92
C SER A 95 12.76 -20.08 1.64
N PRO A 96 12.38 -21.30 1.20
CA PRO A 96 12.95 -22.53 1.72
C PRO A 96 14.48 -22.51 1.70
N MET A 97 15.09 -22.81 2.85
CA MET A 97 16.55 -22.80 2.99
C MET A 97 17.15 -24.02 2.30
N LEU A 98 17.72 -23.83 1.12
CA LEU A 98 18.48 -24.83 0.38
C LEU A 98 19.98 -24.70 0.73
N CYS A 99 20.61 -25.79 1.13
CA CYS A 99 22.04 -25.84 1.41
C CYS A 99 22.84 -25.71 0.12
N PHE A 100 23.71 -24.69 0.03
CA PHE A 100 24.59 -24.48 -1.13
C PHE A 100 25.83 -25.40 -1.15
N ASN A 101 25.79 -26.52 -0.45
CA ASN A 101 26.82 -27.55 -0.55
C ASN A 101 26.20 -28.86 -1.02
N CYS A 102 25.23 -29.37 -0.28
CA CYS A 102 24.61 -30.66 -0.57
C CYS A 102 23.25 -30.57 -1.28
N SER A 103 22.70 -29.38 -1.55
CA SER A 103 21.37 -29.20 -2.15
C SER A 103 20.19 -29.79 -1.34
N ASP A 104 20.34 -30.05 -0.04
CA ASP A 104 19.22 -30.42 0.84
C ASP A 104 18.58 -29.20 1.52
N TYR A 105 17.31 -29.33 1.91
CA TYR A 105 16.60 -28.30 2.64
C TYR A 105 16.90 -28.35 4.15
N GLY A 106 16.82 -27.19 4.81
CA GLY A 106 16.75 -27.07 6.27
C GLY A 106 18.07 -26.76 6.99
N HIS A 107 19.18 -26.58 6.27
CA HIS A 107 20.44 -26.16 6.87
C HIS A 107 21.28 -25.29 5.94
N THR A 108 22.23 -24.55 6.51
CA THR A 108 23.19 -23.74 5.77
C THR A 108 24.41 -24.57 5.38
N SER A 109 25.17 -24.13 4.36
CA SER A 109 26.42 -24.80 3.97
C SER A 109 27.43 -24.91 5.10
N LYS A 110 27.44 -23.95 6.04
CA LYS A 110 28.34 -23.95 7.21
C LYS A 110 28.08 -25.12 8.15
N ASN A 111 26.83 -25.59 8.24
CA ASN A 111 26.44 -26.68 9.11
C ASN A 111 26.25 -28.00 8.33
N CYS A 112 26.70 -28.04 7.07
CA CYS A 112 26.55 -29.21 6.21
C CYS A 112 27.57 -30.29 6.57
N LYS A 113 27.10 -31.53 6.74
CA LYS A 113 27.94 -32.72 6.96
C LYS A 113 28.05 -33.63 5.73
N LYS A 114 27.34 -33.27 4.65
CA LYS A 114 27.28 -34.05 3.40
C LYS A 114 28.29 -33.52 2.39
N GLU A 115 28.66 -34.38 1.46
CA GLU A 115 29.53 -34.07 0.33
C GLU A 115 28.88 -33.05 -0.64
N ALA A 116 29.73 -32.31 -1.33
CA ALA A 116 29.31 -31.26 -2.26
C ALA A 116 28.71 -31.87 -3.53
N VAL A 117 27.55 -31.36 -3.96
CA VAL A 117 26.88 -31.80 -5.19
C VAL A 117 26.53 -30.60 -6.07
N CYS A 118 26.51 -30.81 -7.38
CA CYS A 118 26.11 -29.80 -8.36
C CYS A 118 24.60 -29.50 -8.26
N PHE A 119 24.20 -28.23 -8.22
CA PHE A 119 22.78 -27.86 -8.20
C PHE A 119 22.03 -28.17 -9.50
N ASN A 120 22.76 -28.30 -10.62
CA ASN A 120 22.16 -28.57 -11.92
C ASN A 120 21.87 -30.07 -12.09
N CYS A 121 22.88 -30.92 -11.98
CA CYS A 121 22.78 -32.37 -12.25
C CYS A 121 22.76 -33.25 -10.98
N SER A 122 22.88 -32.68 -9.78
CA SER A 122 22.94 -33.40 -8.50
C SER A 122 24.10 -34.39 -8.31
N LEU A 123 25.11 -34.39 -9.20
CA LEU A 123 26.30 -35.24 -9.12
C LEU A 123 27.48 -34.52 -8.46
N GLN A 124 28.47 -35.29 -8.01
CA GLN A 124 29.73 -34.78 -7.46
C GLN A 124 30.74 -34.55 -8.59
N HIS A 125 31.32 -33.34 -8.66
CA HIS A 125 32.32 -32.98 -9.66
C HIS A 125 33.44 -32.16 -9.02
N THR A 126 34.68 -32.29 -9.52
CA THR A 126 35.79 -31.43 -9.11
C THR A 126 35.67 -30.03 -9.72
N VAL A 127 36.26 -29.03 -9.06
CA VAL A 127 36.12 -27.60 -9.44
C VAL A 127 36.61 -27.34 -10.88
N GLU A 128 37.61 -28.07 -11.35
CA GLU A 128 38.14 -27.98 -12.73
C GLU A 128 37.17 -28.52 -13.79
N LEU A 129 36.42 -29.58 -13.48
CA LEU A 129 35.36 -30.12 -14.35
C LEU A 129 34.10 -29.24 -14.33
N SER A 130 33.87 -28.51 -13.23
CA SER A 130 32.66 -27.72 -12.99
C SER A 130 32.53 -26.44 -13.82
N ARG A 131 33.60 -25.94 -14.44
CA ARG A 131 33.53 -24.74 -15.31
C ARG A 131 33.51 -25.07 -16.80
N ARG A 132 33.98 -26.27 -17.18
CA ARG A 132 34.14 -26.69 -18.58
C ARG A 132 33.11 -27.74 -19.03
N TRP A 133 32.52 -28.50 -18.11
CA TRP A 133 31.62 -29.63 -18.44
C TRP A 133 30.21 -29.58 -17.81
N THR A 134 29.92 -28.68 -16.85
CA THR A 134 28.55 -28.55 -16.29
C THR A 134 27.52 -27.99 -17.26
N MET A 135 27.96 -27.52 -18.42
CA MET A 135 27.10 -27.02 -19.49
C MET A 135 26.51 -28.16 -20.35
N HIS A 136 26.96 -29.41 -20.17
CA HIS A 136 26.57 -30.56 -21.00
C HIS A 136 25.85 -31.69 -20.25
N LEU A 137 25.57 -31.52 -18.94
CA LEU A 137 24.73 -32.48 -18.23
C LEU A 137 23.31 -31.95 -18.12
N ASP A 138 22.36 -32.82 -18.46
CA ASP A 138 20.95 -32.53 -18.31
C ASP A 138 20.61 -32.20 -16.86
N PRO A 139 19.77 -31.17 -16.63
CA PRO A 139 19.36 -30.78 -15.30
C PRO A 139 18.60 -31.94 -14.64
N TYR A 140 19.01 -32.30 -13.43
CA TYR A 140 18.45 -33.41 -12.68
C TYR A 140 18.29 -33.05 -11.20
N CYS A 141 17.08 -33.22 -10.68
CA CYS A 141 16.75 -32.94 -9.30
C CYS A 141 16.78 -34.21 -8.44
N LYS A 142 17.69 -34.30 -7.48
CA LYS A 142 17.74 -35.42 -6.53
C LYS A 142 16.48 -35.64 -5.67
N HIS A 143 15.64 -34.61 -5.50
CA HIS A 143 14.47 -34.68 -4.59
C HIS A 143 13.25 -35.29 -5.26
N CYS A 144 12.96 -34.94 -6.50
CA CYS A 144 11.80 -35.44 -7.25
C CYS A 144 12.17 -36.25 -8.49
N LYS A 145 13.48 -36.41 -8.76
CA LYS A 145 14.03 -37.11 -9.93
C LYS A 145 13.58 -36.54 -11.28
N GLY A 146 13.22 -35.24 -11.29
CA GLY A 146 12.74 -34.53 -12.47
C GLY A 146 13.86 -33.86 -13.28
N ALA A 147 13.57 -33.54 -14.54
CA ALA A 147 14.46 -32.90 -15.50
C ALA A 147 14.59 -31.38 -15.27
N HIS A 148 15.00 -30.98 -14.07
CA HIS A 148 15.21 -29.58 -13.69
C HIS A 148 16.26 -29.48 -12.56
N PRO A 149 16.93 -28.33 -12.37
CA PRO A 149 17.90 -28.16 -11.29
C PRO A 149 17.24 -28.23 -9.91
N ALA A 150 18.04 -28.48 -8.86
CA ALA A 150 17.58 -28.49 -7.46
C ALA A 150 17.06 -27.13 -6.97
N THR A 151 17.40 -26.04 -7.65
CA THR A 151 16.93 -24.68 -7.37
C THR A 151 15.58 -24.34 -8.01
N SER A 152 15.01 -25.25 -8.82
CA SER A 152 13.75 -24.99 -9.52
C SER A 152 12.57 -24.83 -8.55
N LYS A 153 11.76 -23.78 -8.78
CA LYS A 153 10.53 -23.52 -8.04
C LYS A 153 9.38 -24.45 -8.45
N GLU A 154 9.53 -25.16 -9.55
CA GLU A 154 8.53 -26.09 -10.06
C GLU A 154 8.58 -27.44 -9.34
N CYS A 155 9.72 -27.74 -8.69
CA CYS A 155 9.94 -28.98 -7.95
C CYS A 155 8.83 -29.24 -6.91
N PRO A 156 8.21 -30.43 -6.90
CA PRO A 156 7.22 -30.80 -5.89
C PRO A 156 7.74 -30.68 -4.46
N LYS A 157 9.03 -31.01 -4.24
CA LYS A 157 9.67 -30.86 -2.93
C LYS A 157 9.77 -29.40 -2.52
N TYR A 158 10.14 -28.51 -3.44
CA TYR A 158 10.19 -27.07 -3.16
C TYR A 158 8.80 -26.54 -2.75
N LYS A 159 7.76 -26.88 -3.53
CA LYS A 159 6.37 -26.48 -3.24
C LYS A 159 5.90 -26.99 -1.87
N LYS A 160 6.25 -28.22 -1.50
CA LYS A 160 6.00 -28.79 -0.17
C LYS A 160 6.66 -27.97 0.93
N GLU A 161 7.95 -27.63 0.80
CA GLU A 161 8.65 -26.82 1.81
C GLU A 161 8.09 -25.39 1.91
N VAL A 162 7.65 -24.78 0.79
CA VAL A 162 6.94 -23.47 0.80
C VAL A 162 5.62 -23.57 1.58
N ALA A 163 4.84 -24.62 1.36
CA ALA A 163 3.57 -24.81 2.06
C ALA A 163 3.77 -25.02 3.57
N ILE A 164 4.81 -25.76 3.97
CA ILE A 164 5.18 -25.93 5.39
C ILE A 164 5.57 -24.59 6.02
N ILE A 165 6.40 -23.78 5.34
CA ILE A 165 6.77 -22.44 5.82
C ILE A 165 5.56 -21.54 5.95
N LYS A 166 4.60 -21.63 5.01
CA LYS A 166 3.36 -20.85 5.09
C LYS A 166 2.58 -21.17 6.36
N ILE A 167 2.37 -22.45 6.67
CA ILE A 167 1.73 -22.89 7.92
C ILE A 167 2.51 -22.37 9.13
N GLN A 168 3.84 -22.49 9.10
CA GLN A 168 4.71 -22.02 10.18
C GLN A 168 4.50 -20.52 10.48
N VAL A 169 4.50 -19.69 9.43
CA VAL A 169 4.38 -18.23 9.57
C VAL A 169 2.97 -17.81 9.97
N GLU A 170 1.93 -18.45 9.42
CA GLU A 170 0.53 -18.09 9.68
C GLU A 170 0.06 -18.53 11.08
N THR A 171 0.55 -19.66 11.58
CA THR A 171 0.13 -20.22 12.87
C THR A 171 1.11 -19.94 14.02
N GLY A 172 2.33 -19.47 13.71
CA GLY A 172 3.35 -19.17 14.72
C GLY A 172 3.98 -20.41 15.38
N VAL A 173 3.77 -21.61 14.83
CA VAL A 173 4.31 -22.86 15.38
C VAL A 173 5.75 -23.13 14.93
N THR A 174 6.41 -24.11 15.55
CA THR A 174 7.75 -24.54 15.11
C THR A 174 7.70 -25.20 13.74
N PHE A 175 8.83 -25.22 13.02
CA PHE A 175 8.90 -25.86 11.70
C PHE A 175 8.55 -27.36 11.74
N ALA A 176 8.89 -28.06 12.83
CA ALA A 176 8.55 -29.47 13.01
C ALA A 176 7.04 -29.69 13.21
N GLU A 177 6.37 -28.79 13.93
CA GLU A 177 4.90 -28.78 14.07
C GLU A 177 4.22 -28.46 12.75
N ALA A 178 4.68 -27.42 12.04
CA ALA A 178 4.16 -27.06 10.73
C ALA A 178 4.29 -28.20 9.71
N ARG A 179 5.39 -28.96 9.75
CA ARG A 179 5.57 -30.16 8.92
C ARG A 179 4.56 -31.25 9.27
N ARG A 180 4.40 -31.57 10.57
CA ARG A 180 3.41 -32.56 11.03
C ARG A 180 1.99 -32.18 10.59
N GLU A 181 1.64 -30.91 10.73
CA GLU A 181 0.36 -30.36 10.30
C GLU A 181 0.15 -30.48 8.78
N TYR A 182 1.17 -30.16 7.99
CA TYR A 182 1.12 -30.34 6.54
C TYR A 182 0.91 -31.82 6.14
N GLU A 183 1.61 -32.76 6.78
CA GLU A 183 1.42 -34.18 6.47
C GLU A 183 0.00 -34.64 6.85
N LYS A 184 -0.53 -34.23 8.01
CA LYS A 184 -1.91 -34.54 8.42
C LYS A 184 -2.94 -34.08 7.38
N ARG A 185 -2.82 -32.83 6.91
CA ARG A 185 -3.73 -32.24 5.91
C ARG A 185 -3.66 -32.93 4.54
N ASN A 186 -2.51 -33.49 4.17
CA ASN A 186 -2.34 -34.19 2.90
C ASN A 186 -2.62 -35.70 3.01
N GLN A 187 -2.53 -36.28 4.21
CA GLN A 187 -2.96 -37.66 4.46
C GLN A 187 -4.48 -37.83 4.31
N SER A 188 -5.27 -36.80 4.62
CA SER A 188 -6.73 -36.79 4.37
C SER A 188 -7.14 -36.79 2.88
N HIS A 189 -6.18 -36.75 1.94
CA HIS A 189 -6.41 -36.94 0.51
C HIS A 189 -5.76 -38.24 -0.04
N GLY A 190 -5.23 -39.12 0.82
CA GLY A 190 -4.78 -40.46 0.46
C GLY A 190 -5.91 -41.49 0.58
N LEU A 191 -5.77 -42.63 -0.12
CA LEU A 191 -6.69 -43.78 -0.04
C LEU A 191 -7.05 -44.09 1.43
N PRO A 192 -8.33 -44.35 1.73
CA PRO A 192 -8.79 -44.58 3.10
C PRO A 192 -8.02 -45.74 3.72
N THR A 193 -7.59 -45.55 4.95
CA THR A 193 -6.91 -46.60 5.70
C THR A 193 -7.85 -47.79 5.90
N HIS A 194 -7.31 -49.00 6.03
CA HIS A 194 -8.10 -50.21 6.27
C HIS A 194 -9.06 -50.06 7.46
N ALA A 195 -8.64 -49.36 8.52
CA ALA A 195 -9.49 -49.07 9.68
C ALA A 195 -10.67 -48.15 9.35
N GLU A 196 -10.48 -47.16 8.49
CA GLU A 196 -11.55 -46.25 8.03
C GLU A 196 -12.55 -46.97 7.11
N VAL A 197 -12.08 -47.86 6.23
CA VAL A 197 -12.93 -48.70 5.38
C VAL A 197 -13.78 -49.63 6.23
N VAL A 198 -13.17 -50.35 7.19
CA VAL A 198 -13.90 -51.24 8.12
C VAL A 198 -14.89 -50.45 8.98
N GLY A 199 -14.53 -49.26 9.43
CA GLY A 199 -15.42 -48.37 10.16
C GLY A 199 -16.62 -47.90 9.32
N ALA A 200 -16.41 -47.57 8.04
CA ALA A 200 -17.47 -47.20 7.12
C ALA A 200 -18.41 -48.37 6.80
N GLN A 201 -17.86 -49.58 6.66
CA GLN A 201 -18.63 -50.80 6.40
C GLN A 201 -19.55 -51.16 7.57
N LYS A 202 -19.04 -51.06 8.82
CA LYS A 202 -19.87 -51.22 10.02
C LYS A 202 -20.99 -50.17 10.14
N ARG A 203 -20.74 -48.92 9.70
CA ARG A 203 -21.77 -47.87 9.67
C ARG A 203 -22.85 -48.17 8.62
N LEU A 204 -22.46 -48.66 7.44
CA LEU A 204 -23.40 -49.10 6.41
C LEU A 204 -24.27 -50.28 6.88
N GLU A 205 -23.68 -51.26 7.57
CA GLU A 205 -24.42 -52.37 8.18
C GLU A 205 -25.38 -51.89 9.29
N ALA A 206 -24.99 -50.90 10.09
CA ALA A 206 -25.85 -50.30 11.09
C ALA A 206 -27.03 -49.55 10.47
N ILE A 207 -26.80 -48.77 9.40
CA ILE A 207 -27.85 -48.07 8.64
C ILE A 207 -28.81 -49.08 7.98
N GLY A 208 -28.29 -50.20 7.46
CA GLY A 208 -29.11 -51.29 6.93
C GLY A 208 -30.07 -51.87 7.97
N LYS A 209 -29.58 -52.13 9.19
CA LYS A 209 -30.40 -52.61 10.31
C LYS A 209 -31.40 -51.56 10.83
N GLU A 210 -31.07 -50.28 10.74
CA GLU A 210 -31.96 -49.18 11.12
C GLU A 210 -33.12 -49.06 10.13
N ASN A 211 -32.83 -49.17 8.82
CA ASN A 211 -33.86 -49.19 7.77
C ASN A 211 -34.80 -50.42 7.85
N GLU A 212 -34.29 -51.58 8.27
CA GLU A 212 -35.14 -52.75 8.55
C GLU A 212 -36.12 -52.48 9.69
N LYS A 213 -35.65 -51.86 10.78
CA LYS A 213 -36.51 -51.44 11.89
C LYS A 213 -37.50 -50.37 11.48
N ASP A 214 -37.11 -49.41 10.63
CA ASP A 214 -38.02 -48.37 10.13
C ASP A 214 -39.12 -48.95 9.24
N ASN A 215 -38.82 -49.98 8.44
CA ASN A 215 -39.82 -50.73 7.68
C ASN A 215 -40.78 -51.50 8.58
N GLU A 216 -40.28 -52.13 9.64
CA GLU A 216 -41.09 -52.84 10.64
C GLU A 216 -42.00 -51.87 11.41
N ILE A 217 -41.48 -50.71 11.81
CA ILE A 217 -42.26 -49.61 12.43
C ILE A 217 -43.34 -49.10 11.48
N ARG A 218 -43.06 -48.98 10.18
CA ARG A 218 -44.05 -48.56 9.18
C ARG A 218 -45.20 -49.58 9.08
N LEU A 219 -44.89 -50.87 9.01
CA LEU A 219 -45.90 -51.94 8.96
C LEU A 219 -46.75 -51.96 10.24
N LEU A 220 -46.12 -51.81 11.41
CA LEU A 220 -46.85 -51.72 12.69
C LEU A 220 -47.73 -50.47 12.76
N LYS A 221 -47.31 -49.34 12.20
CA LYS A 221 -48.15 -48.12 12.12
C LYS A 221 -49.36 -48.33 11.21
N GLU A 222 -49.20 -48.99 10.06
CA GLU A 222 -50.32 -49.32 9.17
C GLU A 222 -51.31 -50.28 9.84
N GLU A 223 -50.82 -51.24 10.63
CA GLU A 223 -51.66 -52.16 11.39
C GLU A 223 -52.41 -51.46 12.53
N ILE A 224 -51.75 -50.56 13.26
CA ILE A 224 -52.39 -49.71 14.28
C ILE A 224 -53.49 -48.85 13.64
N GLU A 225 -53.26 -48.29 12.45
CA GLU A 225 -54.25 -47.46 11.79
C GLU A 225 -55.48 -48.27 11.33
N LYS A 226 -55.28 -49.50 10.87
CA LYS A 226 -56.39 -50.43 10.58
C LYS A 226 -57.19 -50.76 11.83
N LEU A 227 -56.52 -50.99 12.97
CA LEU A 227 -57.17 -51.24 14.27
C LEU A 227 -57.91 -50.00 14.80
N LYS A 228 -57.35 -48.80 14.60
CA LYS A 228 -58.02 -47.54 14.94
C LYS A 228 -59.26 -47.31 14.10
N ASN A 229 -59.21 -47.54 12.79
CA ASN A 229 -60.37 -47.37 11.92
C ASN A 229 -61.49 -48.35 12.28
N THR A 230 -61.16 -49.61 12.61
CA THR A 230 -62.16 -50.56 13.14
C THR A 230 -62.69 -50.20 14.53
N ALA A 231 -61.94 -49.45 15.34
CA ALA A 231 -62.41 -48.91 16.61
C ALA A 231 -63.21 -47.61 16.46
N MET A 232 -62.90 -46.79 15.46
CA MET A 232 -63.59 -45.52 15.16
C MET A 232 -64.93 -45.74 14.45
N ASP A 233 -65.06 -46.77 13.60
CA ASP A 233 -66.37 -47.17 13.05
C ASP A 233 -67.33 -47.69 14.13
N LYS A 234 -66.83 -48.07 15.31
CA LYS A 234 -67.67 -48.37 16.50
C LYS A 234 -68.05 -47.14 17.34
N ASN A 235 -67.40 -45.99 17.12
CA ASN A 235 -67.57 -44.77 17.92
C ASN A 235 -68.13 -43.58 17.10
N LYS A 236 -68.39 -43.75 15.80
CA LYS A 236 -68.93 -42.70 14.90
C LYS A 236 -70.46 -42.59 14.92
N ASP A 237 -71.13 -43.43 15.71
CA ASP A 237 -72.56 -43.26 16.03
C ASP A 237 -72.81 -42.16 17.09
N GLU A 238 -71.75 -41.58 17.68
CA GLU A 238 -71.89 -40.52 18.68
C GLU A 238 -70.99 -39.31 18.33
N VAL A 239 -71.59 -38.11 18.33
CA VAL A 239 -70.95 -36.78 18.41
C VAL A 239 -70.56 -36.07 17.08
N ILE A 240 -71.58 -35.48 16.44
CA ILE A 240 -71.47 -34.25 15.62
C ILE A 240 -71.97 -33.09 16.50
N THR A 241 -71.14 -32.10 16.86
CA THR A 241 -71.57 -30.69 17.06
C THR A 241 -70.39 -29.71 17.31
N SER A 242 -70.51 -28.51 16.70
CA SER A 242 -69.82 -27.21 16.90
C SER A 242 -68.31 -27.12 16.63
N LYS A 243 -67.79 -26.53 15.53
CA LYS A 243 -67.77 -25.13 15.02
C LYS A 243 -67.04 -24.06 15.87
N ASN A 244 -65.94 -23.55 15.27
CA ASN A 244 -65.55 -22.14 15.03
C ASN A 244 -65.10 -21.21 16.19
N GLU A 245 -63.94 -20.52 16.07
CA GLU A 245 -63.78 -19.13 15.55
C GLU A 245 -62.55 -18.30 16.05
N HIS A 246 -62.05 -17.38 15.19
CA HIS A 246 -61.27 -16.13 15.40
C HIS A 246 -59.81 -16.17 15.91
N GLY A 247 -58.84 -15.33 15.51
CA GLY A 247 -58.79 -14.09 14.69
C GLY A 247 -57.63 -13.17 15.18
N ASP A 248 -56.89 -12.54 14.25
CA ASP A 248 -55.63 -11.76 14.39
C ASP A 248 -55.68 -10.43 15.20
N ASN A 249 -54.52 -9.91 15.67
CA ASN A 249 -53.95 -8.61 15.19
C ASN A 249 -52.64 -8.08 15.86
N LEU A 250 -51.92 -7.26 15.08
CA LEU A 250 -50.65 -6.53 15.30
C LEU A 250 -50.74 -5.30 16.24
N HIS A 251 -49.59 -4.86 16.80
CA HIS A 251 -49.11 -3.46 16.67
C HIS A 251 -47.63 -3.25 17.11
N ALA A 252 -47.00 -2.21 16.55
CA ALA A 252 -45.61 -1.79 16.79
C ALA A 252 -45.55 -0.32 17.23
N GLY A 253 -44.58 0.00 18.10
CA GLY A 253 -44.06 1.35 18.36
C GLY A 253 -43.65 1.59 19.82
N GLU A 254 -42.39 1.95 20.08
CA GLU A 254 -41.95 3.16 20.81
C GLU A 254 -40.48 3.12 21.27
N SER A 255 -39.88 4.31 21.34
CA SER A 255 -38.47 4.61 21.66
C SER A 255 -38.19 4.42 23.16
N HIS A 256 -37.17 3.64 23.52
CA HIS A 256 -36.87 3.32 24.92
C HIS A 256 -35.62 4.06 25.45
N VAL A 257 -35.87 5.07 26.28
CA VAL A 257 -34.96 5.48 27.37
C VAL A 257 -35.14 4.48 28.51
N GLY A 258 -34.05 4.00 29.12
CA GLY A 258 -34.08 2.98 30.19
C GLY A 258 -33.64 1.56 29.79
N ILE A 259 -33.14 1.35 28.56
CA ILE A 259 -32.52 0.06 28.19
C ILE A 259 -31.06 0.08 28.63
N ALA A 260 -30.76 -0.70 29.67
CA ALA A 260 -29.43 -0.83 30.26
C ALA A 260 -28.32 -1.12 29.23
N GLY A 261 -28.64 -1.83 28.14
CA GLY A 261 -27.70 -2.09 27.04
C GLY A 261 -27.30 -0.84 26.24
N ASN A 262 -28.24 0.06 25.96
CA ASN A 262 -27.96 1.30 25.24
C ASN A 262 -27.26 2.32 26.16
N GLU A 263 -27.67 2.39 27.42
CA GLU A 263 -27.04 3.28 28.40
C GLU A 263 -25.58 2.87 28.65
N LYS A 264 -25.31 1.56 28.70
CA LYS A 264 -23.95 1.02 28.79
C LYS A 264 -23.11 1.31 27.54
N ALA A 265 -23.70 1.20 26.34
CA ALA A 265 -23.01 1.57 25.11
C ALA A 265 -22.68 3.07 25.06
N ASP A 266 -23.58 3.92 25.56
CA ASP A 266 -23.39 5.37 25.62
C ASP A 266 -22.34 5.78 26.66
N GLU A 267 -22.27 5.05 27.77
CA GLU A 267 -21.25 5.22 28.81
C GLU A 267 -19.87 4.76 28.33
N GLU A 268 -19.77 3.63 27.62
CA GLU A 268 -18.53 3.16 26.99
C GLU A 268 -18.05 4.15 25.90
N ALA A 269 -18.97 4.72 25.12
CA ALA A 269 -18.64 5.76 24.14
C ALA A 269 -18.10 7.05 24.80
N LYS A 270 -18.66 7.45 25.95
CA LYS A 270 -18.16 8.61 26.73
C LYS A 270 -16.81 8.34 27.39
N GLN A 271 -16.57 7.12 27.88
CA GLN A 271 -15.27 6.73 28.44
C GLN A 271 -14.16 6.71 27.38
N SER A 272 -14.50 6.36 26.14
CA SER A 272 -13.59 6.38 24.99
C SER A 272 -13.00 7.76 24.67
N LEU A 273 -13.66 8.85 25.08
CA LEU A 273 -13.17 10.22 24.89
C LEU A 273 -11.97 10.57 25.79
N ASN A 274 -11.76 9.82 26.88
CA ASN A 274 -10.65 10.03 27.81
C ASN A 274 -9.39 9.20 27.49
N ASP A 275 -9.44 8.37 26.45
CA ASP A 275 -8.31 7.55 26.05
C ASP A 275 -7.22 8.43 25.40
N ARG A 276 -6.10 8.63 26.11
CA ARG A 276 -4.99 9.52 25.70
C ARG A 276 -4.15 8.99 24.53
N ASN A 277 -4.69 8.10 23.71
CA ASN A 277 -4.05 7.66 22.46
C ASN A 277 -4.54 8.51 21.28
N ILE A 278 -4.31 9.83 21.38
CA ILE A 278 -4.61 10.80 20.31
C ILE A 278 -3.51 10.74 19.24
N TRP A 279 -3.32 9.57 18.64
CA TRP A 279 -2.69 9.46 17.31
C TRP A 279 -3.70 9.02 16.25
N ASP A 280 -4.97 8.81 16.62
CA ASP A 280 -6.07 8.66 15.69
C ASP A 280 -6.72 10.01 15.31
N ARG A 281 -5.90 11.03 15.05
CA ARG A 281 -6.32 12.04 14.09
C ARG A 281 -5.83 11.56 12.74
N SER A 282 -6.59 10.67 12.12
CA SER A 282 -6.44 10.40 10.71
C SER A 282 -6.81 11.67 9.93
N VAL A 283 -5.91 12.64 9.89
CA VAL A 283 -5.97 13.71 8.91
C VAL A 283 -5.79 13.00 7.58
N ASP A 284 -6.79 13.10 6.70
CA ASP A 284 -6.70 12.49 5.38
C ASP A 284 -5.39 12.95 4.73
N PHE A 285 -4.65 12.02 4.13
CA PHE A 285 -3.36 12.33 3.51
C PHE A 285 -3.49 13.48 2.49
N LYS A 286 -4.66 13.63 1.85
CA LYS A 286 -4.98 14.76 0.98
C LYS A 286 -5.00 16.09 1.74
N GLU A 287 -5.56 16.13 2.94
CA GLU A 287 -5.59 17.30 3.82
C GLU A 287 -4.18 17.64 4.31
N PHE A 288 -3.41 16.65 4.77
CA PHE A 288 -2.03 16.86 5.21
C PHE A 288 -1.13 17.37 4.06
N ARG A 289 -1.24 16.77 2.88
CA ARG A 289 -0.54 17.25 1.66
C ARG A 289 -0.96 18.66 1.29
N THR A 290 -2.23 19.01 1.45
CA THR A 290 -2.73 20.36 1.22
C THR A 290 -2.13 21.35 2.21
N VAL A 291 -2.03 20.99 3.49
CA VAL A 291 -1.39 21.81 4.53
C VAL A 291 0.09 22.03 4.22
N ILE A 292 0.85 20.98 3.88
CA ILE A 292 2.27 21.12 3.50
C ILE A 292 2.42 22.03 2.28
N LYS A 293 1.65 21.81 1.21
CA LYS A 293 1.71 22.65 0.01
C LYS A 293 1.40 24.11 0.34
N LYS A 294 0.35 24.36 1.14
CA LYS A 294 0.01 25.71 1.61
C LYS A 294 1.16 26.34 2.40
N ARG A 295 1.80 25.58 3.30
CA ARG A 295 2.90 26.07 4.13
C ARG A 295 4.17 26.36 3.32
N ALA A 296 4.50 25.50 2.36
CA ALA A 296 5.62 25.71 1.44
C ALA A 296 5.41 26.95 0.57
N VAL A 297 4.24 27.08 -0.06
CA VAL A 297 3.86 28.26 -0.85
C VAL A 297 3.87 29.53 0.01
N TRP A 298 3.38 29.46 1.25
CA TRP A 298 3.43 30.60 2.17
C TRP A 298 4.87 31.05 2.47
N ARG A 299 5.77 30.12 2.79
CA ARG A 299 7.20 30.44 3.03
C ARG A 299 7.86 31.04 1.80
N TRP A 300 7.64 30.43 0.63
CA TRP A 300 8.18 30.94 -0.62
C TRP A 300 7.61 32.32 -0.97
N ASN A 301 6.33 32.57 -0.73
CA ASN A 301 5.73 33.90 -0.93
C ASN A 301 6.28 34.94 0.05
N ALA A 302 6.56 34.56 1.30
CA ALA A 302 7.19 35.45 2.27
C ALA A 302 8.59 35.86 1.80
N GLU A 303 9.40 34.90 1.35
CA GLU A 303 10.72 35.18 0.78
C GLU A 303 10.63 36.01 -0.50
N TRP A 304 9.70 35.65 -1.40
CA TRP A 304 9.46 36.34 -2.67
C TRP A 304 9.07 37.80 -2.48
N SER A 305 8.20 38.08 -1.50
CA SER A 305 7.72 39.44 -1.18
C SER A 305 8.87 40.35 -0.74
N GLY A 306 9.86 39.78 -0.04
CA GLY A 306 11.06 40.47 0.43
C GLY A 306 12.17 40.65 -0.61
N LYS A 307 12.08 40.03 -1.80
CA LYS A 307 13.09 40.25 -2.86
C LYS A 307 12.95 41.65 -3.45
N VAL A 308 14.03 42.44 -3.41
CA VAL A 308 14.16 43.77 -4.02
C VAL A 308 15.01 43.66 -5.30
N GLY A 309 14.76 44.48 -6.31
CA GLY A 309 15.55 44.54 -7.55
C GLY A 309 15.32 43.37 -8.54
N ASN A 310 14.26 42.58 -8.35
CA ASN A 310 13.90 41.50 -9.26
C ASN A 310 12.78 41.94 -10.22
N LYS A 311 13.09 41.98 -11.53
CA LYS A 311 12.16 42.42 -12.61
C LYS A 311 10.85 41.63 -12.60
N LEU A 312 10.92 40.31 -12.41
CA LEU A 312 9.74 39.46 -12.38
C LEU A 312 8.88 39.70 -11.13
N ARG A 313 9.48 40.05 -9.98
CA ARG A 313 8.75 40.39 -8.74
C ARG A 313 7.99 41.70 -8.85
N GLU A 314 8.47 42.67 -9.63
CA GLU A 314 7.75 43.92 -9.87
C GLU A 314 6.38 43.64 -10.50
N VAL A 315 6.34 42.66 -11.41
CA VAL A 315 5.13 42.22 -12.12
C VAL A 315 4.34 41.15 -11.36
N LYS A 316 5.01 40.20 -10.72
CA LYS A 316 4.41 39.01 -10.13
C LYS A 316 4.50 39.03 -8.61
N ASN A 317 3.36 39.04 -7.93
CA ASN A 317 3.28 39.09 -6.45
C ASN A 317 3.28 37.71 -5.77
N SER A 318 3.27 36.62 -6.54
CA SER A 318 3.17 35.26 -6.03
C SER A 318 4.13 34.32 -6.76
N VAL A 319 4.61 33.31 -6.04
CA VAL A 319 5.40 32.22 -6.62
C VAL A 319 4.55 31.24 -7.45
N LEU A 320 3.22 31.32 -7.33
CA LEU A 320 2.31 30.44 -8.04
C LEU A 320 2.37 30.65 -9.56
N PRO A 321 2.20 29.60 -10.38
CA PRO A 321 2.17 29.73 -11.83
C PRO A 321 1.06 30.66 -12.31
N TYR A 322 1.31 31.32 -13.45
CA TYR A 322 0.26 32.00 -14.22
C TYR A 322 -0.69 30.94 -14.77
N ARG A 323 -2.00 31.06 -14.53
CA ARG A 323 -2.97 30.00 -14.86
C ARG A 323 -3.67 30.21 -16.20
N ASP A 324 -3.91 31.46 -16.61
CA ASP A 324 -4.94 31.77 -17.62
C ASP A 324 -4.44 32.56 -18.84
N VAL A 325 -3.13 32.57 -19.11
CA VAL A 325 -2.50 33.46 -20.10
C VAL A 325 -2.29 32.83 -21.48
N PHE A 326 -2.78 31.63 -21.77
CA PHE A 326 -2.64 31.09 -23.13
C PHE A 326 -3.46 31.93 -24.10
N VAL A 327 -2.78 32.73 -24.93
CA VAL A 327 -3.44 33.70 -25.85
C VAL A 327 -3.82 33.05 -27.19
N GLY A 328 -3.28 31.86 -27.50
CA GLY A 328 -3.61 31.10 -28.71
C GLY A 328 -2.40 30.69 -29.54
N SER A 329 -1.20 31.20 -29.26
CA SER A 329 0.04 30.83 -29.95
C SER A 329 1.23 30.74 -29.00
N ARG A 330 2.03 29.68 -29.16
CA ARG A 330 3.31 29.51 -28.44
C ARG A 330 4.25 30.71 -28.62
N LYS A 331 4.23 31.37 -29.78
CA LYS A 331 5.06 32.55 -30.04
C LYS A 331 4.65 33.72 -29.13
N GLU A 332 3.36 33.94 -28.94
CA GLU A 332 2.82 35.01 -28.09
C GLU A 332 3.10 34.73 -26.61
N ASP A 333 3.02 33.47 -26.17
CA ASP A 333 3.40 33.09 -24.80
C ASP A 333 4.89 33.35 -24.50
N VAL A 334 5.77 33.07 -25.47
CA VAL A 334 7.21 33.37 -25.36
C VAL A 334 7.43 34.87 -25.24
N ILE A 335 6.76 35.67 -26.07
CA ILE A 335 6.82 37.14 -26.01
C ILE A 335 6.40 37.64 -24.63
N LEU A 336 5.24 37.20 -24.12
CA LEU A 336 4.74 37.61 -22.81
C LEU A 336 5.66 37.18 -21.67
N THR A 337 6.22 35.97 -21.74
CA THR A 337 7.19 35.48 -20.76
C THR A 337 8.45 36.34 -20.75
N ARG A 338 8.98 36.69 -21.93
CA ARG A 338 10.15 37.56 -22.10
C ARG A 338 9.92 38.97 -21.56
N LEU A 339 8.75 39.55 -21.80
CA LEU A 339 8.36 40.84 -21.21
C LEU A 339 8.34 40.77 -19.68
N ARG A 340 7.76 39.71 -19.09
CA ARG A 340 7.66 39.53 -17.64
C ARG A 340 9.01 39.38 -16.93
N ILE A 341 9.96 38.67 -17.55
CA ILE A 341 11.34 38.57 -17.02
C ILE A 341 12.20 39.77 -17.42
N GLY A 342 11.69 40.63 -18.31
CA GLY A 342 12.36 41.81 -18.83
C GLY A 342 13.39 41.53 -19.92
N HIS A 343 13.53 40.29 -20.41
CA HIS A 343 14.55 39.89 -21.37
C HIS A 343 14.03 40.01 -22.80
N THR A 344 14.16 41.21 -23.39
CA THR A 344 13.83 41.47 -24.79
C THR A 344 15.07 41.82 -25.59
N LEU A 345 15.01 41.66 -26.91
CA LEU A 345 16.10 42.11 -27.79
C LEU A 345 16.40 43.60 -27.56
N LEU A 346 15.36 44.45 -27.55
CA LEU A 346 15.48 45.91 -27.34
C LEU A 346 16.17 46.31 -26.04
N THR A 347 16.10 45.49 -25.01
CA THR A 347 16.53 45.86 -23.65
C THR A 347 17.75 45.09 -23.19
N HIS A 348 18.14 43.99 -23.84
CA HIS A 348 19.23 43.10 -23.39
C HIS A 348 20.25 42.73 -24.46
N GLN A 349 20.04 43.07 -25.74
CA GLN A 349 21.00 42.77 -26.81
C GLN A 349 22.40 43.34 -26.50
N TYR A 350 22.48 44.53 -25.90
CA TYR A 350 23.72 45.17 -25.49
C TYR A 350 24.61 44.31 -24.58
N LEU A 351 24.04 43.38 -23.80
CA LEU A 351 24.82 42.47 -22.94
C LEU A 351 25.59 41.43 -23.76
N LEU A 352 25.04 41.00 -24.90
CA LEU A 352 25.69 40.07 -25.81
C LEU A 352 26.76 40.78 -26.65
N GLU A 353 26.47 42.00 -27.07
CA GLU A 353 27.36 42.85 -27.88
C GLU A 353 28.44 43.55 -27.02
N LYS A 354 28.28 43.55 -25.70
CA LYS A 354 29.12 44.26 -24.72
C LYS A 354 29.12 45.79 -24.91
N ASP A 355 28.02 46.31 -25.42
CA ASP A 355 27.81 47.75 -25.62
C ASP A 355 27.24 48.43 -24.36
N SER A 356 27.07 49.75 -24.43
CA SER A 356 26.40 50.51 -23.38
C SER A 356 24.90 50.23 -23.33
N ALA A 357 24.30 50.27 -22.13
CA ALA A 357 22.87 50.04 -21.96
C ALA A 357 22.02 51.01 -22.81
N PRO A 358 21.00 50.49 -23.54
CA PRO A 358 20.21 51.29 -24.46
C PRO A 358 19.41 52.37 -23.71
N ARG A 359 19.31 53.55 -24.32
CA ARG A 359 18.52 54.68 -23.82
C ARG A 359 17.40 55.02 -24.78
N CYS A 360 16.26 55.45 -24.24
CA CYS A 360 15.16 55.96 -25.04
C CYS A 360 15.59 57.22 -25.78
N THR A 361 15.34 57.27 -27.09
CA THR A 361 15.72 58.38 -27.97
C THR A 361 14.98 59.68 -27.67
N ARG A 362 13.81 59.61 -27.00
CA ARG A 362 12.97 60.79 -26.71
C ARG A 362 13.20 61.37 -25.31
N CYS A 363 13.26 60.52 -24.29
CA CYS A 363 13.37 60.97 -22.90
C CYS A 363 14.74 60.69 -22.26
N ASN A 364 15.66 60.03 -22.97
CA ASN A 364 17.02 59.71 -22.52
C ASN A 364 17.12 58.85 -21.25
N LEU A 365 16.00 58.26 -20.81
CA LEU A 365 15.95 57.29 -19.72
C LEU A 365 16.43 55.91 -20.20
N ALA A 366 16.84 55.06 -19.26
CA ALA A 366 17.22 53.69 -19.57
C ALA A 366 16.05 52.93 -20.21
N LEU A 367 16.30 52.30 -21.36
CA LEU A 367 15.26 51.57 -22.08
C LEU A 367 15.00 50.23 -21.39
N THR A 368 13.87 50.14 -20.69
CA THR A 368 13.41 48.92 -20.00
C THR A 368 12.01 48.55 -20.45
N VAL A 369 11.58 47.30 -20.20
CA VAL A 369 10.19 46.89 -20.47
C VAL A 369 9.20 47.74 -19.67
N LYS A 370 9.52 48.07 -18.40
CA LYS A 370 8.73 48.99 -17.58
C LYS A 370 8.63 50.37 -18.23
N HIS A 371 9.75 50.89 -18.72
CA HIS A 371 9.77 52.17 -19.42
C HIS A 371 8.83 52.16 -20.64
N ILE A 372 8.93 51.13 -21.49
CA ILE A 372 8.12 51.00 -22.71
C ILE A 372 6.62 50.87 -22.38
N LEU A 373 6.26 49.98 -21.45
CA LEU A 373 4.87 49.60 -21.17
C LEU A 373 4.16 50.52 -20.18
N ALA A 374 4.88 51.37 -19.42
CA ALA A 374 4.26 52.15 -18.34
C ALA A 374 4.66 53.63 -18.29
N GLU A 375 5.89 53.99 -18.66
CA GLU A 375 6.46 55.32 -18.30
C GLU A 375 6.74 56.23 -19.49
N CYS A 376 7.07 55.68 -20.66
CA CYS A 376 7.57 56.45 -21.79
C CYS A 376 6.46 57.35 -22.39
N PRO A 377 6.66 58.69 -22.48
CA PRO A 377 5.68 59.59 -23.10
C PRO A 377 5.47 59.33 -24.59
N GLU A 378 6.51 58.85 -25.29
CA GLU A 378 6.45 58.54 -26.74
C GLU A 378 5.39 57.49 -27.08
N PHE A 379 5.13 56.57 -26.14
CA PHE A 379 4.21 55.45 -26.33
C PHE A 379 2.87 55.65 -25.63
N GLU A 380 2.62 56.80 -25.00
CA GLU A 380 1.43 57.02 -24.17
C GLU A 380 0.12 56.90 -24.95
N GLU A 381 0.03 57.53 -26.11
CA GLU A 381 -1.16 57.48 -26.95
C GLU A 381 -1.43 56.07 -27.49
N GLN A 382 -0.38 55.34 -27.85
CA GLN A 382 -0.45 53.96 -28.34
C GLN A 382 -0.89 53.01 -27.23
N ARG A 383 -0.38 53.18 -25.99
CA ARG A 383 -0.85 52.43 -24.82
C ARG A 383 -2.33 52.68 -24.54
N ARG A 384 -2.76 53.95 -24.57
CA ARG A 384 -4.15 54.35 -24.38
C ARG A 384 -5.08 53.72 -25.43
N ARG A 385 -4.70 53.74 -26.71
CA ARG A 385 -5.46 53.12 -27.80
C ARG A 385 -5.53 51.60 -27.70
N ALA A 386 -4.49 50.96 -27.18
CA ALA A 386 -4.44 49.51 -27.00
C ALA A 386 -5.10 49.04 -25.70
N GLY A 387 -5.43 49.95 -24.78
CA GLY A 387 -5.99 49.60 -23.46
C GLY A 387 -4.96 49.04 -22.49
N VAL A 388 -3.69 49.50 -22.58
CA VAL A 388 -2.60 49.09 -21.68
C VAL A 388 -2.47 50.12 -20.54
N PRO A 389 -2.53 49.71 -19.26
CA PRO A 389 -2.42 50.62 -18.12
C PRO A 389 -1.00 51.16 -17.95
N SER A 390 -0.87 52.31 -17.28
CA SER A 390 0.42 52.93 -16.92
C SER A 390 1.14 52.22 -15.75
N ASN A 391 0.66 51.06 -15.34
CA ASN A 391 1.28 50.21 -14.33
C ASN A 391 1.75 48.89 -14.97
N VAL A 392 3.07 48.67 -14.99
CA VAL A 392 3.66 47.46 -15.60
C VAL A 392 3.15 46.16 -14.98
N ARG A 393 2.77 46.19 -13.69
CA ARG A 393 2.21 45.02 -13.00
C ARG A 393 0.86 44.65 -13.55
N GLU A 394 0.00 45.63 -13.75
CA GLU A 394 -1.34 45.42 -14.29
C GLU A 394 -1.24 45.03 -15.78
N ALA A 395 -0.37 45.72 -16.54
CA ALA A 395 -0.16 45.43 -17.95
C ALA A 395 0.32 43.99 -18.21
N LEU A 396 1.12 43.40 -17.30
CA LEU A 396 1.68 42.05 -17.47
C LEU A 396 1.10 41.02 -16.50
N ALA A 397 -0.07 41.30 -15.91
CA ALA A 397 -0.79 40.45 -14.97
C ALA A 397 -1.20 39.08 -15.56
N ASP A 398 -1.74 38.20 -14.71
CA ASP A 398 -2.33 36.90 -15.11
C ASP A 398 -3.72 37.09 -15.73
N ASP A 399 -3.81 37.92 -16.78
CA ASP A 399 -5.07 38.29 -17.42
C ASP A 399 -4.95 38.14 -18.95
N ARG A 400 -5.88 37.38 -19.53
CA ARG A 400 -5.86 37.03 -20.96
C ARG A 400 -6.15 38.24 -21.84
N ASP A 401 -7.08 39.11 -21.45
CA ASP A 401 -7.47 40.25 -22.28
C ASP A 401 -6.42 41.36 -22.18
N MET A 402 -5.82 41.53 -21.01
CA MET A 402 -4.65 42.38 -20.87
C MET A 402 -3.46 41.89 -21.70
N ALA A 403 -3.21 40.58 -21.73
CA ALA A 403 -2.18 40.01 -22.58
C ALA A 403 -2.43 40.30 -24.07
N LYS A 404 -3.68 40.22 -24.54
CA LYS A 404 -4.05 40.62 -25.91
C LYS A 404 -3.82 42.12 -26.15
N ASN A 405 -4.15 42.98 -25.20
CA ASN A 405 -3.95 44.42 -25.29
C ASN A 405 -2.46 44.76 -25.43
N VAL A 406 -1.59 44.12 -24.63
CA VAL A 406 -0.13 44.27 -24.74
C VAL A 406 0.38 43.79 -26.10
N LEU A 407 -0.09 42.64 -26.61
CA LEU A 407 0.30 42.15 -27.93
C LEU A 407 -0.17 43.07 -29.06
N LYS A 408 -1.37 43.66 -28.93
CA LYS A 408 -1.90 44.68 -29.86
C LYS A 408 -1.04 45.93 -29.85
N PHE A 409 -0.64 46.41 -28.67
CA PHE A 409 0.30 47.52 -28.52
C PHE A 409 1.63 47.24 -29.23
N LEU A 410 2.25 46.07 -28.99
CA LEU A 410 3.53 45.71 -29.60
C LEU A 410 3.47 45.61 -31.12
N LYS A 411 2.32 45.16 -31.68
CA LYS A 411 2.09 45.13 -33.13
C LYS A 411 1.93 46.54 -33.69
N ALA A 412 1.25 47.44 -32.98
CA ALA A 412 1.04 48.83 -33.40
C ALA A 412 2.32 49.69 -33.39
N THR A 413 3.31 49.32 -32.57
CA THR A 413 4.57 50.05 -32.42
C THR A 413 5.76 49.36 -33.10
N ASP A 414 5.53 48.33 -33.91
CA ASP A 414 6.59 47.53 -34.56
C ASP A 414 7.66 46.96 -33.58
N MET A 415 7.21 46.63 -32.36
CA MET A 415 8.06 46.02 -31.32
C MET A 415 7.85 44.51 -31.20
N TYR A 416 6.78 43.97 -31.81
CA TYR A 416 6.41 42.56 -31.70
C TYR A 416 7.52 41.57 -32.11
N GLY A 417 8.34 41.92 -33.11
CA GLY A 417 9.48 41.10 -33.55
C GLY A 417 10.77 41.29 -32.74
N LYS A 418 10.80 42.28 -31.84
CA LYS A 418 11.99 42.70 -31.09
C LYS A 418 11.92 42.30 -29.61
N VAL A 419 11.05 41.34 -29.28
CA VAL A 419 10.85 40.77 -27.94
C VAL A 419 11.47 39.38 -27.81
#